data_AF-W0S9E0-F1
#
_entry.id   AF-W0S9E0-F1
#
_cell.length_a   1.000
_cell.length_b   1.000
_cell.length_c   1.000
_cell.angle_alpha   90.00
_cell.angle_beta   90.00
_cell.angle_gamma   90.00
#
_symmetry.space_group_name_H-M   'P 1'
#
loop_
_entity.id
_entity.type
_entity.pdbx_description
1 polymer ?
#
loop_
_entity_poly.entity_id
_entity_poly.type
_entity_poly.pdbx_seq_one_letter_code
_entity_poly.pdbx_strand_id
1 'polypeptide(L)'
;MSSAKNKTAVKDPDEIDLGRLIGELIDHRKLIVSVTSLFTLLALVYALFATPIYQADALVQVEQKQGNALLNSLSQILPDSQPQSASEIALLRSRMILGKTVDDLNLQAKIEENYFPVFGRGLARLLGYKPNNLKISRLYLNIPGEDVPEIEIKVLDNKKFSITGDGIELTGTVGELVEAKGLSLLVSEIGAEPGTTFTVSYIPRLKAITNLQDNLAIVDEGKDTGILTLSLTGDDQAQIKNIIDGISTNYLAQNIARQAAQDAKSLEFLSEQLPKVRSELDLAEDKLNGYRQQKDSVDLSLEAKAVLDQIVNVDNQLNELTIRESEVSQLFTKEHPTYKALMEKRKILQEEKSKLNKRVSAMPETQQEVLRLSRDVDSGRVVYMQLLNRQQELSIAKSSAIGNVRIIDTAITQPKPVKPNKVLVTLLGLIIGLLVSVGLVLARVVLRKGIESPEQLEELGISVYASVPISEEFAKRVERTNKIKSRKPDEVAVFLAVENPADLAI
;
A
#
# COMPACT_ATOMS: atom_id res chain seq x y z
N MET A 1 63.39 -60.14 2.07
CA MET A 1 63.52 -59.16 3.17
C MET A 1 62.68 -57.95 2.80
N SER A 2 61.76 -57.57 3.69
CA SER A 2 61.06 -56.27 3.78
C SER A 2 60.15 -55.87 2.60
N SER A 3 58.96 -55.29 2.76
CA SER A 3 57.94 -55.24 3.82
C SER A 3 56.74 -54.56 3.15
N ALA A 4 55.52 -55.06 3.43
CA ALA A 4 54.21 -54.39 3.30
C ALA A 4 54.07 -53.32 2.20
N LYS A 5 53.59 -53.71 1.01
CA LYS A 5 52.15 -53.63 0.64
C LYS A 5 51.49 -52.34 1.17
N ASN A 6 51.61 -51.29 0.36
CA ASN A 6 50.79 -50.09 0.47
C ASN A 6 49.33 -50.55 0.35
N LYS A 7 48.60 -50.48 1.46
CA LYS A 7 47.19 -50.87 1.54
C LYS A 7 46.41 -49.79 0.79
N THR A 8 46.15 -50.00 -0.49
CA THR A 8 45.14 -49.23 -1.22
C THR A 8 43.83 -49.45 -0.48
N ALA A 9 43.35 -48.39 0.15
CA ALA A 9 42.08 -48.39 0.85
C ALA A 9 40.99 -48.82 -0.15
N VAL A 10 40.34 -49.94 0.16
CA VAL A 10 39.07 -50.34 -0.44
C VAL A 10 38.11 -49.19 -0.16
N LYS A 11 37.72 -48.43 -1.19
CA LYS A 11 36.63 -47.46 -1.11
C LYS A 11 35.32 -48.25 -1.22
N ASP A 12 34.45 -48.06 -0.23
CA ASP A 12 33.12 -48.66 -0.22
C ASP A 12 32.30 -48.22 -1.45
N PRO A 13 31.44 -49.09 -2.03
CA PRO A 13 30.69 -48.79 -3.25
C PRO A 13 29.64 -47.67 -3.11
N ASP A 14 29.36 -47.22 -1.88
CA ASP A 14 28.29 -46.26 -1.57
C ASP A 14 28.77 -44.85 -1.20
N GLU A 15 30.10 -44.59 -1.22
CA GLU A 15 30.59 -43.21 -1.06
C GLU A 15 30.52 -42.46 -2.40
N ILE A 16 29.67 -41.42 -2.44
CA ILE A 16 29.65 -40.46 -3.55
C ILE A 16 31.05 -39.87 -3.69
N ASP A 17 31.77 -40.23 -4.76
CA ASP A 17 33.12 -39.71 -5.01
C ASP A 17 33.03 -38.27 -5.53
N LEU A 18 33.10 -37.30 -4.63
CA LEU A 18 33.05 -35.87 -4.95
C LEU A 18 34.09 -35.47 -6.02
N GLY A 19 35.25 -36.13 -6.04
CA GLY A 19 36.31 -35.86 -7.02
C GLY A 19 35.89 -36.22 -8.45
N ARG A 20 35.21 -37.36 -8.62
CA ARG A 20 34.68 -37.80 -9.92
C ARG A 20 33.59 -36.86 -10.44
N LEU A 21 32.69 -36.42 -9.55
CA LEU A 21 31.64 -35.45 -9.91
C LEU A 21 32.21 -34.11 -10.36
N ILE A 22 33.28 -33.62 -9.71
CA ILE A 22 33.95 -32.37 -10.11
C ILE A 22 34.65 -32.53 -11.47
N GLY A 23 35.34 -33.66 -11.70
CA GLY A 23 35.99 -33.95 -12.98
C GLY A 23 34.99 -33.94 -14.15
N GLU A 24 33.85 -34.58 -13.96
CA GLU A 24 32.79 -34.66 -14.96
C GLU A 24 32.16 -33.28 -15.29
N LEU A 25 32.02 -32.41 -14.29
CA LEU A 25 31.59 -31.01 -14.52
C LEU A 25 32.61 -30.21 -15.34
N ILE A 26 33.91 -30.43 -15.12
CA ILE A 26 34.98 -29.75 -15.86
C ILE A 26 35.05 -30.23 -17.32
N ASP A 27 34.82 -31.51 -17.57
CA ASP A 27 34.77 -32.09 -18.92
C ASP A 27 33.59 -31.52 -19.71
N HIS A 28 32.45 -31.31 -19.03
CA HIS A 28 31.27 -30.71 -19.62
C HIS A 28 31.16 -29.19 -19.47
N ARG A 29 32.25 -28.48 -19.14
CA ARG A 29 32.26 -27.01 -18.95
C ARG A 29 31.67 -26.21 -20.12
N LYS A 30 31.83 -26.65 -21.36
CA LYS A 30 31.26 -25.98 -22.55
C LYS A 30 29.74 -26.05 -22.56
N LEU A 31 29.19 -27.19 -22.13
CA LEU A 31 27.73 -27.38 -22.00
C LEU A 31 27.21 -26.51 -20.86
N ILE A 32 27.89 -26.51 -19.71
CA ILE A 32 27.55 -25.68 -18.55
C ILE A 32 27.51 -24.20 -18.93
N VAL A 33 28.57 -23.69 -19.56
CA VAL A 33 28.65 -22.30 -20.02
C VAL A 33 27.58 -22.00 -21.07
N SER A 34 27.35 -22.88 -22.03
CA SER A 34 26.34 -22.66 -23.08
C SER A 34 24.92 -22.58 -22.52
N VAL A 35 24.55 -23.50 -21.62
CA VAL A 35 23.21 -23.53 -21.01
C VAL A 35 23.04 -22.35 -20.07
N THR A 36 24.03 -22.08 -19.22
CA THR A 36 23.99 -20.91 -18.32
C THR A 36 23.87 -19.60 -19.11
N SER A 37 24.65 -19.44 -20.20
CA SER A 37 24.60 -18.27 -21.06
C SER A 37 23.26 -18.12 -21.79
N LEU A 38 22.59 -19.22 -22.14
CA LEU A 38 21.26 -19.18 -22.75
C LEU A 38 20.22 -18.67 -21.74
N PHE A 39 20.22 -19.19 -20.51
CA PHE A 39 19.30 -18.77 -19.47
C PHE A 39 19.54 -17.30 -19.04
N THR A 40 20.80 -16.86 -18.95
CA THR A 40 21.09 -15.45 -18.68
C THR A 40 20.65 -14.54 -19.82
N LEU A 41 20.84 -14.95 -21.08
CA LEU A 41 20.35 -14.20 -22.23
C LEU A 41 18.83 -14.09 -22.22
N LEU A 42 18.11 -15.18 -21.94
CA LEU A 42 16.65 -15.18 -21.82
C LEU A 42 16.18 -14.27 -20.68
N ALA A 43 16.84 -14.32 -19.52
CA ALA A 43 16.54 -13.44 -18.39
C ALA A 43 16.81 -11.95 -18.71
N LEU A 44 17.88 -11.66 -19.45
CA LEU A 44 18.20 -10.31 -19.91
C LEU A 44 17.14 -9.80 -20.90
N VAL A 45 16.77 -10.61 -21.88
CA VAL A 45 15.70 -10.29 -22.84
C VAL A 45 14.40 -10.04 -22.09
N TYR A 46 14.01 -10.92 -21.17
CA TYR A 46 12.83 -10.69 -20.33
C TYR A 46 12.92 -9.38 -19.54
N ALA A 47 14.04 -9.10 -18.87
CA ALA A 47 14.22 -7.88 -18.08
C ALA A 47 14.19 -6.59 -18.91
N LEU A 48 14.50 -6.65 -20.21
CA LEU A 48 14.42 -5.50 -21.12
C LEU A 48 13.02 -5.32 -21.72
N PHE A 49 12.30 -6.41 -21.98
CA PHE A 49 10.99 -6.38 -22.63
C PHE A 49 9.82 -6.33 -21.65
N ALA A 50 10.00 -6.77 -20.40
CA ALA A 50 8.98 -6.73 -19.37
C ALA A 50 8.47 -5.29 -19.14
N THR A 51 7.19 -5.17 -18.79
CA THR A 51 6.55 -3.89 -18.51
C THR A 51 7.16 -3.27 -17.24
N PRO A 52 7.77 -2.07 -17.33
CA PRO A 52 8.26 -1.36 -16.16
C PRO A 52 7.07 -0.91 -15.31
N ILE A 53 7.16 -1.19 -14.01
CA ILE A 53 6.17 -0.75 -13.02
C ILE A 53 6.81 0.40 -12.24
N TYR A 54 6.11 1.52 -12.19
CA TYR A 54 6.47 2.73 -11.46
C TYR A 54 5.69 2.80 -10.15
N GLN A 55 6.13 3.68 -9.25
CA GLN A 55 5.47 3.96 -7.98
C GLN A 55 5.19 5.46 -7.89
N ALA A 56 4.00 5.81 -7.40
CA ALA A 56 3.64 7.17 -7.02
C ALA A 56 3.39 7.23 -5.53
N ASP A 57 3.88 8.30 -4.91
CA ASP A 57 3.83 8.51 -3.47
C ASP A 57 3.24 9.90 -3.16
N ALA A 58 2.50 10.01 -2.05
CA ALA A 58 2.07 11.26 -1.45
C ALA A 58 2.14 11.17 0.08
N LEU A 59 2.39 12.30 0.75
CA LEU A 59 2.42 12.40 2.20
C LEU A 59 1.24 13.20 2.72
N VAL A 60 0.48 12.60 3.65
CA VAL A 60 -0.65 13.21 4.32
C VAL A 60 -0.41 13.18 5.82
N GLN A 61 -0.43 14.35 6.46
CA GLN A 61 -0.39 14.47 7.91
C GLN A 61 -1.80 14.54 8.48
N VAL A 62 -2.05 13.76 9.52
CA VAL A 62 -3.23 13.86 10.38
C VAL A 62 -2.81 14.50 11.69
N GLU A 63 -3.31 15.71 11.95
CA GLU A 63 -3.07 16.40 13.21
C GLU A 63 -3.93 15.82 14.34
N GLN A 64 -3.29 15.59 15.48
CA GLN A 64 -3.97 15.14 16.69
C GLN A 64 -4.61 16.33 17.40
N LYS A 65 -5.89 16.20 17.75
CA LYS A 65 -6.57 17.20 18.58
C LYS A 65 -5.99 17.15 20.01
N GLN A 66 -5.44 18.27 20.48
CA GLN A 66 -4.79 18.41 21.80
C GLN A 66 -5.70 18.07 23.01
N GLY A 67 -7.01 17.94 22.82
CA GLY A 67 -7.97 17.60 23.88
C GLY A 67 -7.76 16.22 24.54
N ASN A 68 -6.98 15.33 23.93
CA ASN A 68 -6.76 13.95 24.41
C ASN A 68 -5.38 13.69 25.04
N ALA A 69 -4.57 14.72 25.32
CA ALA A 69 -3.19 14.54 25.81
C ALA A 69 -3.06 13.62 27.06
N LEU A 70 -4.03 13.66 27.99
CA LEU A 70 -4.06 12.79 29.17
C LEU A 70 -4.36 11.31 28.87
N LEU A 71 -5.10 11.02 27.80
CA LEU A 71 -5.37 9.66 27.32
C LEU A 71 -4.19 9.09 26.56
N ASN A 72 -3.50 9.95 25.81
CA ASN A 72 -2.30 9.59 25.05
C ASN A 72 -1.19 9.09 25.98
N SER A 73 -1.05 9.68 27.18
CA SER A 73 -0.10 9.22 28.20
C SER A 73 -0.44 7.84 28.79
N LEU A 74 -1.72 7.46 28.79
CA LEU A 74 -2.19 6.19 29.36
C LEU A 74 -2.14 5.04 28.35
N SER A 75 -2.36 5.32 27.06
CA SER A 75 -2.28 4.31 25.98
C SER A 75 -0.84 3.87 25.69
N GLN A 76 0.14 4.75 25.88
CA GLN A 76 1.58 4.46 25.68
C GLN A 76 2.17 3.46 26.68
N ILE A 77 1.46 3.18 27.77
CA ILE A 77 1.89 2.24 28.82
C ILE A 77 1.42 0.81 28.52
N LEU A 78 0.48 0.61 27.58
CA LEU A 78 0.03 -0.72 27.17
C LEU A 78 0.87 -1.27 26.00
N PRO A 79 1.38 -2.52 26.10
CA PRO A 79 2.27 -3.12 25.10
C PRO A 79 1.63 -3.39 23.72
N ASP A 80 0.28 -3.36 23.61
CA ASP A 80 -0.48 -3.63 22.37
C ASP A 80 -1.36 -2.44 21.90
N SER A 81 -0.94 -1.20 22.14
CA SER A 81 -1.68 -0.03 21.63
C SER A 81 -1.66 0.00 20.09
N GLN A 82 -2.85 -0.02 19.48
CA GLN A 82 -2.98 0.19 18.03
C GLN A 82 -2.43 1.58 17.67
N PRO A 83 -1.76 1.73 16.50
CA PRO A 83 -1.29 3.04 16.03
C PRO A 83 -2.45 4.03 16.01
N GLN A 84 -2.24 5.24 16.50
CA GLN A 84 -3.30 6.25 16.57
C GLN A 84 -3.88 6.60 15.18
N SER A 85 -3.10 6.34 14.12
CA SER A 85 -3.47 6.53 12.72
C SER A 85 -4.32 5.38 12.12
N ALA A 86 -4.56 4.29 12.86
CA ALA A 86 -5.23 3.10 12.32
C ALA A 86 -6.66 3.37 11.81
N SER A 87 -7.40 4.24 12.50
CA SER A 87 -8.74 4.69 12.07
C SER A 87 -8.68 5.46 10.76
N GLU A 88 -7.68 6.31 10.59
CA GLU A 88 -7.52 7.14 9.38
C GLU A 88 -7.02 6.31 8.20
N ILE A 89 -6.16 5.32 8.43
CA ILE A 89 -5.78 4.32 7.41
C ILE A 89 -7.01 3.56 6.91
N ALA A 90 -7.90 3.14 7.83
CA ALA A 90 -9.15 2.46 7.46
C ALA A 90 -10.10 3.38 6.68
N LEU A 91 -10.17 4.67 7.02
CA LEU A 91 -10.96 5.67 6.31
C LEU A 91 -10.42 5.92 4.89
N LEU A 92 -9.10 6.05 4.73
CA LEU A 92 -8.46 6.18 3.41
C LEU A 92 -8.72 4.96 2.52
N ARG A 93 -8.74 3.75 3.10
CA ARG A 93 -9.10 2.50 2.39
C ARG A 93 -10.60 2.33 2.16
N SER A 94 -11.44 3.21 2.70
CA SER A 94 -12.88 3.05 2.62
C SER A 94 -13.40 3.25 1.19
N ARG A 95 -14.52 2.60 0.88
CA ARG A 95 -15.24 2.76 -0.40
C ARG A 95 -15.73 4.19 -0.63
N MET A 96 -15.86 4.98 0.44
CA MET A 96 -16.26 6.39 0.35
C MET A 96 -15.17 7.22 -0.33
N ILE A 97 -13.90 7.04 0.05
CA ILE A 97 -12.77 7.79 -0.53
C ILE A 97 -12.33 7.18 -1.86
N LEU A 98 -12.09 5.87 -1.89
CA LEU A 98 -11.61 5.19 -3.09
C LEU A 98 -12.68 5.16 -4.19
N GLY A 99 -13.94 4.96 -3.82
CA GLY A 99 -15.05 4.97 -4.77
C GLY A 99 -15.23 6.33 -5.43
N LYS A 100 -15.14 7.42 -4.67
CA LYS A 100 -15.16 8.76 -5.25
C LYS A 100 -14.01 8.98 -6.24
N THR A 101 -12.81 8.52 -5.90
CA THR A 101 -11.65 8.63 -6.80
C THR A 101 -11.82 7.79 -8.08
N VAL A 102 -12.43 6.60 -7.98
CA VAL A 102 -12.81 5.78 -9.15
C VAL A 102 -13.77 6.54 -10.06
N ASP A 103 -14.76 7.21 -9.47
CA ASP A 103 -15.80 7.95 -10.20
C ASP A 103 -15.19 9.22 -10.85
N ASP A 104 -14.38 9.99 -10.12
CA ASP A 104 -13.75 11.23 -10.60
C ASP A 104 -12.76 11.00 -11.76
N LEU A 105 -12.00 9.89 -11.70
CA LEU A 105 -10.99 9.55 -12.71
C LEU A 105 -11.49 8.54 -13.76
N ASN A 106 -12.76 8.14 -13.68
CA ASN A 106 -13.37 7.13 -14.55
C ASN A 106 -12.54 5.84 -14.69
N LEU A 107 -12.01 5.33 -13.56
CA LEU A 107 -11.11 4.14 -13.54
C LEU A 107 -11.82 2.82 -13.90
N GLN A 108 -13.12 2.89 -14.19
CA GLN A 108 -13.91 1.78 -14.69
C GLN A 108 -13.61 1.49 -16.16
N ALA A 109 -13.20 2.51 -16.91
CA ALA A 109 -12.78 2.38 -18.30
C ALA A 109 -11.29 2.05 -18.36
N LYS A 110 -10.95 0.86 -18.86
CA LYS A 110 -9.57 0.48 -19.16
C LYS A 110 -9.36 0.50 -20.67
N ILE A 111 -8.33 1.21 -21.10
CA ILE A 111 -8.02 1.41 -22.51
C ILE A 111 -6.60 0.90 -22.72
N GLU A 112 -6.45 -0.15 -23.51
CA GLU A 112 -5.17 -0.75 -23.82
C GLU A 112 -4.96 -0.78 -25.34
N GLU A 113 -3.85 -0.21 -25.81
CA GLU A 113 -3.44 -0.37 -27.20
C GLU A 113 -3.04 -1.83 -27.47
N ASN A 114 -3.53 -2.38 -28.58
CA ASN A 114 -3.20 -3.72 -29.04
C ASN A 114 -1.88 -3.69 -29.81
N TYR A 115 -0.89 -4.39 -29.30
CA TYR A 115 0.41 -4.58 -29.95
C TYR A 115 0.57 -6.04 -30.38
N PHE A 116 1.56 -6.31 -31.25
CA PHE A 116 1.91 -7.68 -31.62
C PHE A 116 2.20 -8.54 -30.37
N PRO A 117 1.70 -9.79 -30.28
CA PRO A 117 1.77 -10.59 -29.07
C PRO A 117 3.21 -10.76 -28.55
N VAL A 118 3.36 -10.79 -27.22
CA VAL A 118 4.61 -11.08 -26.46
C VAL A 118 5.72 -10.03 -26.59
N PHE A 119 6.00 -9.49 -27.78
CA PHE A 119 7.15 -8.59 -28.00
C PHE A 119 6.74 -7.17 -28.41
N GLY A 120 5.51 -6.94 -28.88
CA GLY A 120 5.12 -5.68 -29.51
C GLY A 120 5.23 -4.46 -28.59
N ARG A 121 4.73 -4.55 -27.35
CA ARG A 121 4.85 -3.46 -26.34
C ARG A 121 6.31 -3.13 -26.02
N GLY A 122 7.16 -4.15 -25.89
CA GLY A 122 8.58 -3.99 -25.58
C GLY A 122 9.39 -3.41 -26.74
N LEU A 123 9.17 -3.93 -27.97
CA LEU A 123 9.78 -3.42 -29.20
C LEU A 123 9.37 -1.98 -29.47
N ALA A 124 8.08 -1.66 -29.32
CA ALA A 124 7.59 -0.32 -29.60
C ALA A 124 8.27 0.73 -28.69
N ARG A 125 8.44 0.38 -27.42
CA ARG A 125 9.16 1.21 -26.45
C ARG A 125 10.65 1.33 -26.75
N LEU A 126 11.31 0.23 -27.15
CA LEU A 126 12.74 0.22 -27.45
C LEU A 126 13.08 1.00 -28.72
N LEU A 127 12.16 1.03 -29.68
CA LEU A 127 12.23 1.82 -30.91
C LEU A 127 11.82 3.30 -30.70
N GLY A 128 11.33 3.66 -29.51
CA GLY A 128 10.99 5.04 -29.15
C GLY A 128 9.66 5.53 -29.72
N TYR A 129 8.75 4.65 -30.12
CA TYR A 129 7.39 5.06 -30.49
C TYR A 129 6.67 5.63 -29.27
N LYS A 130 6.06 6.80 -29.43
CA LYS A 130 5.19 7.36 -28.38
C LYS A 130 3.93 6.50 -28.31
N PRO A 131 3.45 6.15 -27.11
CA PRO A 131 2.19 5.42 -26.98
C PRO A 131 1.06 6.24 -27.60
N ASN A 132 0.26 5.60 -28.45
CA ASN A 132 -0.89 6.24 -29.04
C ASN A 132 -1.94 6.50 -27.95
N ASN A 133 -2.58 7.66 -27.98
CA ASN A 133 -3.54 8.06 -26.94
C ASN A 133 -4.97 8.02 -27.47
N LEU A 134 -5.86 7.36 -26.74
CA LEU A 134 -7.29 7.41 -26.96
C LEU A 134 -7.95 7.90 -25.67
N LYS A 135 -8.48 9.12 -25.67
CA LYS A 135 -9.21 9.65 -24.51
C LYS A 135 -10.69 9.40 -24.66
N ILE A 136 -11.25 8.73 -23.65
CA ILE A 136 -12.68 8.45 -23.56
C ILE A 136 -13.22 9.21 -22.34
N SER A 137 -14.11 10.16 -22.58
CA SER A 137 -14.70 10.96 -21.49
C SER A 137 -15.90 10.26 -20.84
N ARG A 138 -16.60 9.41 -21.59
CA ARG A 138 -17.71 8.61 -21.07
C ARG A 138 -17.68 7.24 -21.70
N LEU A 139 -17.70 6.22 -20.86
CA LEU A 139 -17.86 4.83 -21.26
C LEU A 139 -18.85 4.18 -20.31
N TYR A 140 -19.89 3.59 -20.86
CA TYR A 140 -20.74 2.64 -20.16
C TYR A 140 -20.95 1.47 -21.10
N LEU A 141 -20.57 0.29 -20.66
CA LEU A 141 -20.72 -0.93 -21.43
C LEU A 141 -21.31 -1.99 -20.51
N ASN A 142 -22.49 -2.48 -20.87
CA ASN A 142 -23.19 -3.53 -20.14
C ASN A 142 -23.65 -4.61 -21.12
N ILE A 143 -22.88 -5.70 -21.18
CA ILE A 143 -23.19 -6.86 -22.00
C ILE A 143 -23.74 -7.95 -21.07
N PRO A 144 -24.99 -8.42 -21.27
CA PRO A 144 -25.58 -9.46 -20.43
C PRO A 144 -24.76 -10.76 -20.48
N GLY A 145 -24.30 -11.25 -19.32
CA GLY A 145 -23.58 -12.52 -19.19
C GLY A 145 -22.06 -12.41 -19.10
N GLU A 146 -21.50 -11.20 -19.26
CA GLU A 146 -20.06 -10.93 -19.13
C GLU A 146 -19.75 -10.05 -17.92
N ASP A 147 -18.86 -10.50 -17.04
CA ASP A 147 -18.47 -9.74 -15.84
C ASP A 147 -17.56 -8.53 -16.16
N VAL A 148 -16.84 -8.61 -17.28
CA VAL A 148 -15.98 -7.54 -17.81
C VAL A 148 -16.14 -7.52 -19.32
N PRO A 149 -17.08 -6.73 -19.86
CA PRO A 149 -17.26 -6.65 -21.29
C PRO A 149 -16.10 -5.91 -21.96
N GLU A 150 -15.70 -6.40 -23.13
CA GLU A 150 -14.59 -5.87 -23.94
C GLU A 150 -15.06 -5.51 -25.35
N ILE A 151 -14.59 -4.37 -25.85
CA ILE A 151 -14.80 -3.92 -27.23
C ILE A 151 -13.46 -3.51 -27.85
N GLU A 152 -13.30 -3.76 -29.14
CA GLU A 152 -12.15 -3.30 -29.91
C GLU A 152 -12.50 -2.02 -30.66
N ILE A 153 -11.67 -0.99 -30.52
CA ILE A 153 -11.80 0.27 -31.25
C ILE A 153 -10.65 0.37 -32.24
N LYS A 154 -10.98 0.37 -33.53
CA LYS A 154 -10.05 0.59 -34.62
C LYS A 154 -10.12 2.03 -35.11
N VAL A 155 -8.99 2.73 -35.08
CA VAL A 155 -8.89 4.09 -35.61
C VAL A 155 -8.89 4.04 -37.14
N LEU A 156 -9.86 4.72 -37.77
CA LEU A 156 -9.95 4.83 -39.23
C LEU A 156 -9.25 6.09 -39.72
N ASP A 157 -9.42 7.19 -39.00
CA ASP A 157 -8.87 8.52 -39.29
C ASP A 157 -8.85 9.35 -38.00
N ASN A 158 -8.21 10.54 -38.00
CA ASN A 158 -8.11 11.45 -36.85
C ASN A 158 -9.48 11.90 -36.27
N LYS A 159 -10.57 11.66 -37.00
CA LYS A 159 -11.95 12.01 -36.58
C LYS A 159 -12.93 10.83 -36.55
N LYS A 160 -12.55 9.67 -37.06
CA LYS A 160 -13.45 8.52 -37.22
C LYS A 160 -12.84 7.25 -36.67
N PHE A 161 -13.66 6.46 -35.99
CA PHE A 161 -13.27 5.18 -35.42
C PHE A 161 -14.35 4.13 -35.69
N SER A 162 -13.94 2.87 -35.75
CA SER A 162 -14.82 1.72 -35.81
C SER A 162 -14.79 1.01 -34.47
N ILE A 163 -15.95 0.61 -33.96
CA ILE A 163 -16.11 -0.20 -32.76
C ILE A 163 -16.53 -1.59 -33.21
N THR A 164 -15.84 -2.61 -32.72
CA THR A 164 -16.09 -4.01 -33.03
C THR A 164 -16.10 -4.80 -31.71
N GLY A 165 -17.19 -5.46 -31.36
CA GLY A 165 -17.25 -6.31 -30.15
C GLY A 165 -18.65 -6.87 -29.91
N ASP A 166 -18.74 -8.16 -29.56
CA ASP A 166 -19.99 -8.89 -29.25
C ASP A 166 -21.19 -8.58 -30.20
N GLY A 167 -20.95 -8.63 -31.51
CA GLY A 167 -21.97 -8.37 -32.54
C GLY A 167 -22.37 -6.89 -32.69
N ILE A 168 -21.58 -5.98 -32.12
CA ILE A 168 -21.63 -4.54 -32.35
C ILE A 168 -20.56 -4.20 -33.39
N GLU A 169 -20.98 -3.73 -34.56
CA GLU A 169 -20.12 -3.08 -35.55
C GLU A 169 -20.70 -1.69 -35.82
N LEU A 170 -20.04 -0.67 -35.29
CA LEU A 170 -20.51 0.72 -35.39
C LEU A 170 -19.35 1.62 -35.78
N THR A 171 -19.67 2.67 -36.54
CA THR A 171 -18.71 3.73 -36.82
C THR A 171 -19.09 4.96 -36.02
N GLY A 172 -18.10 5.53 -35.35
CA GLY A 172 -18.25 6.71 -34.50
C GLY A 172 -17.35 7.84 -34.95
N THR A 173 -17.71 9.04 -34.51
CA THR A 173 -17.05 10.31 -34.80
C THR A 173 -16.57 10.92 -33.48
N VAL A 174 -15.35 11.47 -33.48
CA VAL A 174 -14.77 12.08 -32.27
C VAL A 174 -15.64 13.27 -31.84
N GLY A 175 -15.99 13.31 -30.55
CA GLY A 175 -16.82 14.34 -29.93
C GLY A 175 -18.33 14.05 -29.97
N GLU A 176 -18.78 13.03 -30.71
CA GLU A 176 -20.19 12.62 -30.74
C GLU A 176 -20.42 11.39 -29.87
N LEU A 177 -21.57 11.37 -29.19
CA LEU A 177 -21.95 10.27 -28.31
C LEU A 177 -22.53 9.13 -29.15
N VAL A 178 -21.90 7.96 -29.08
CA VAL A 178 -22.36 6.73 -29.74
C VAL A 178 -23.15 5.90 -28.73
N GLU A 179 -24.43 5.68 -29.02
CA GLU A 179 -25.34 4.89 -28.18
C GLU A 179 -25.96 3.74 -28.97
N ALA A 180 -25.68 2.50 -28.57
CA ALA A 180 -26.24 1.31 -29.21
C ALA A 180 -26.08 0.06 -28.35
N LYS A 181 -27.11 -0.81 -28.32
CA LYS A 181 -27.06 -2.15 -27.69
C LYS A 181 -26.44 -2.19 -26.27
N GLY A 182 -26.66 -1.16 -25.44
CA GLY A 182 -26.12 -1.09 -24.08
C GLY A 182 -24.70 -0.49 -23.95
N LEU A 183 -24.12 -0.03 -25.06
CA LEU A 183 -22.91 0.80 -25.12
C LEU A 183 -23.30 2.28 -25.18
N SER A 184 -22.69 3.10 -24.31
CA SER A 184 -22.67 4.56 -24.40
C SER A 184 -21.21 5.00 -24.35
N LEU A 185 -20.69 5.49 -25.47
CA LEU A 185 -19.28 5.85 -25.65
C LEU A 185 -19.16 7.27 -26.17
N LEU A 186 -18.29 8.07 -25.54
CA LEU A 186 -17.88 9.38 -26.03
C LEU A 186 -16.35 9.47 -26.05
N VAL A 187 -15.79 9.42 -27.25
CA VAL A 187 -14.36 9.62 -27.51
C VAL A 187 -14.11 11.11 -27.66
N SER A 188 -13.28 11.69 -26.79
CA SER A 188 -12.96 13.12 -26.79
C SER A 188 -11.74 13.47 -27.62
N GLU A 189 -10.75 12.58 -27.70
CA GLU A 189 -9.51 12.83 -28.43
C GLU A 189 -8.91 11.52 -28.94
N ILE A 190 -8.44 11.52 -30.20
CA ILE A 190 -7.66 10.44 -30.81
C ILE A 190 -6.28 11.02 -31.17
N GLY A 191 -5.24 10.52 -30.52
CA GLY A 191 -3.84 10.78 -30.83
C GLY A 191 -3.15 9.49 -31.25
N ALA A 192 -3.62 8.88 -32.35
CA ALA A 192 -3.17 7.59 -32.84
C ALA A 192 -3.14 7.55 -34.38
N GLU A 193 -2.24 6.76 -34.96
CA GLU A 193 -2.16 6.59 -36.42
C GLU A 193 -3.33 5.76 -36.97
N PRO A 194 -3.81 6.03 -38.21
CA PRO A 194 -4.85 5.22 -38.84
C PRO A 194 -4.47 3.73 -38.89
N GLY A 195 -5.37 2.86 -38.43
CA GLY A 195 -5.17 1.42 -38.35
C GLY A 195 -4.79 0.90 -36.96
N THR A 196 -4.47 1.76 -35.99
CA THR A 196 -4.24 1.34 -34.60
C THR A 196 -5.52 0.80 -33.97
N THR A 197 -5.39 -0.28 -33.21
CA THR A 197 -6.49 -0.96 -32.53
C THR A 197 -6.32 -0.86 -31.01
N PHE A 198 -7.40 -0.54 -30.31
CA PHE A 198 -7.45 -0.44 -28.85
C PHE A 198 -8.47 -1.43 -28.30
N THR A 199 -8.10 -2.18 -27.28
CA THR A 199 -9.06 -2.94 -26.46
C THR A 199 -9.55 -2.03 -25.35
N VAL A 200 -10.86 -1.85 -25.29
CA VAL A 200 -11.53 -1.07 -24.25
C VAL A 200 -12.38 -2.02 -23.43
N SER A 201 -12.07 -2.13 -22.14
CA SER A 201 -12.85 -2.93 -21.19
C SER A 201 -13.50 -2.05 -20.15
N TYR A 202 -14.68 -2.46 -19.68
CA TYR A 202 -15.41 -1.74 -18.64
C TYR A 202 -15.57 -2.65 -17.42
N ILE A 203 -14.92 -2.28 -16.31
CA ILE A 203 -15.02 -3.06 -15.07
C ILE A 203 -16.12 -2.51 -14.15
N PRO A 204 -16.85 -3.38 -13.43
CA PRO A 204 -17.81 -2.94 -12.43
C PRO A 204 -17.15 -2.04 -11.39
N ARG A 205 -17.89 -1.02 -10.93
CA ARG A 205 -17.40 -0.04 -9.94
C ARG A 205 -16.77 -0.70 -8.71
N LEU A 206 -17.41 -1.74 -8.18
CA LEU A 206 -16.89 -2.46 -7.02
C LEU A 206 -15.53 -3.12 -7.30
N LYS A 207 -15.35 -3.71 -8.48
CA LYS A 207 -14.08 -4.32 -8.91
C LYS A 207 -12.99 -3.26 -9.06
N ALA A 208 -13.30 -2.08 -9.61
CA ALA A 208 -12.37 -0.96 -9.68
C ALA A 208 -11.92 -0.51 -8.28
N ILE A 209 -12.86 -0.39 -7.32
CA ILE A 209 -12.54 -0.05 -5.94
C ILE A 209 -11.66 -1.11 -5.28
N THR A 210 -11.99 -2.39 -5.44
CA THR A 210 -11.19 -3.49 -4.87
C THR A 210 -9.78 -3.52 -5.47
N ASN A 211 -9.64 -3.33 -6.78
CA ASN A 211 -8.33 -3.21 -7.41
C ASN A 211 -7.49 -2.07 -6.82
N LEU A 212 -8.10 -0.92 -6.47
CA LEU A 212 -7.39 0.14 -5.77
C LEU A 212 -7.06 -0.26 -4.33
N GLN A 213 -7.99 -0.88 -3.60
CA GLN A 213 -7.76 -1.33 -2.22
C GLN A 213 -6.58 -2.29 -2.11
N ASP A 214 -6.45 -3.22 -3.06
CA ASP A 214 -5.41 -4.24 -3.06
C ASP A 214 -4.03 -3.68 -3.44
N ASN A 215 -3.99 -2.67 -4.32
CA ASN A 215 -2.75 -2.08 -4.80
C ASN A 215 -2.29 -0.84 -4.00
N LEU A 216 -3.18 -0.23 -3.22
CA LEU A 216 -2.87 0.93 -2.38
C LEU A 216 -2.19 0.51 -1.08
N ALA A 217 -0.93 0.89 -0.93
CA ALA A 217 -0.23 0.78 0.34
C ALA A 217 -0.37 2.09 1.12
N ILE A 218 -0.65 1.98 2.42
CA ILE A 218 -0.71 3.11 3.34
C ILE A 218 0.15 2.74 4.52
N VAL A 219 1.18 3.52 4.78
CA VAL A 219 2.19 3.25 5.82
C VAL A 219 2.33 4.49 6.69
N ASP A 220 2.40 4.30 8.01
CA ASP A 220 2.71 5.37 8.96
C ASP A 220 4.23 5.56 9.05
N GLU A 221 4.70 6.79 8.83
CA GLU A 221 6.12 7.17 8.88
C GLU A 221 6.57 7.33 10.33
N GLY A 222 6.70 6.21 11.03
CA GLY A 222 7.10 6.12 12.43
C GLY A 222 5.97 5.72 13.37
N LYS A 223 6.26 5.63 14.67
CA LYS A 223 5.23 5.40 15.70
C LYS A 223 4.63 6.76 16.08
N ASP A 224 3.34 6.94 15.80
CA ASP A 224 2.54 8.09 16.23
C ASP A 224 2.97 9.45 15.66
N THR A 225 3.65 9.50 14.50
CA THR A 225 3.97 10.77 13.85
C THR A 225 2.73 11.41 13.21
N GLY A 226 1.71 10.59 12.93
CA GLY A 226 0.50 11.01 12.21
C GLY A 226 0.79 11.31 10.74
N ILE A 227 1.95 10.92 10.21
CA ILE A 227 2.32 11.12 8.81
C ILE A 227 2.10 9.82 8.06
N LEU A 228 1.19 9.85 7.10
CA LEU A 228 0.81 8.71 6.28
C LEU A 228 1.39 8.84 4.88
N THR A 229 2.17 7.83 4.48
CA THR A 229 2.64 7.65 3.11
C THR A 229 1.63 6.81 2.34
N LEU A 230 1.01 7.43 1.34
CA LEU A 230 0.14 6.77 0.36
C LEU A 230 0.99 6.37 -0.83
N SER A 231 1.02 5.09 -1.20
CA SER A 231 1.75 4.60 -2.37
C SER A 231 0.93 3.67 -3.25
N LEU A 232 1.10 3.83 -4.55
CA LEU A 232 0.45 3.01 -5.58
C LEU A 232 1.47 2.65 -6.66
N THR A 233 1.41 1.41 -7.15
CA THR A 233 2.27 0.94 -8.24
C THR A 233 1.47 0.65 -9.50
N GLY A 234 2.02 0.99 -10.66
CA GLY A 234 1.39 0.80 -11.97
C GLY A 234 2.34 1.11 -13.12
N ASP A 235 1.95 0.75 -14.33
CA ASP A 235 2.75 0.93 -15.55
C ASP A 235 2.60 2.33 -16.17
N ASP A 236 1.43 2.97 -16.03
CA ASP A 236 1.22 4.37 -16.42
C ASP A 236 1.51 5.33 -15.25
N GLN A 237 2.61 6.08 -15.37
CA GLN A 237 3.04 7.09 -14.41
C GLN A 237 1.96 8.18 -14.20
N ALA A 238 1.39 8.71 -15.27
CA ALA A 238 0.43 9.81 -15.15
C ALA A 238 -0.85 9.34 -14.43
N GLN A 239 -1.30 8.13 -14.75
CA GLN A 239 -2.49 7.55 -14.11
C GLN A 239 -2.25 7.31 -12.61
N ILE A 240 -1.17 6.64 -12.20
CA ILE A 240 -0.93 6.37 -10.77
C ILE A 240 -0.72 7.65 -9.96
N LYS A 241 -0.09 8.68 -10.54
CA LYS A 241 0.04 10.01 -9.94
C LYS A 241 -1.35 10.61 -9.67
N ASN A 242 -2.20 10.65 -10.69
CA ASN A 242 -3.54 11.23 -10.59
C ASN A 242 -4.42 10.45 -9.61
N ILE A 243 -4.26 9.12 -9.53
CA ILE A 243 -4.99 8.30 -8.54
C ILE A 243 -4.58 8.67 -7.12
N ILE A 244 -3.29 8.70 -6.80
CA ILE A 244 -2.83 9.08 -5.45
C ILE A 244 -3.24 10.52 -5.11
N ASP A 245 -3.13 11.44 -6.07
CA ASP A 245 -3.58 12.83 -5.91
C ASP A 245 -5.08 12.89 -5.61
N GLY A 246 -5.90 12.17 -6.39
CA GLY A 246 -7.33 12.05 -6.20
C GLY A 246 -7.72 11.46 -4.84
N ILE A 247 -7.02 10.43 -4.37
CA ILE A 247 -7.26 9.85 -3.03
C ILE A 247 -6.96 10.88 -1.94
N SER A 248 -5.81 11.54 -2.01
CA SER A 248 -5.36 12.50 -1.00
C SER A 248 -6.28 13.73 -0.92
N THR A 249 -6.69 14.26 -2.07
CA THR A 249 -7.59 15.42 -2.17
C THR A 249 -9.02 15.07 -1.77
N ASN A 250 -9.53 13.90 -2.16
CA ASN A 250 -10.85 13.44 -1.73
C ASN A 250 -10.91 13.16 -0.23
N TYR A 251 -9.84 12.62 0.35
CA TYR A 251 -9.74 12.44 1.80
C TYR A 251 -9.70 13.79 2.54
N LEU A 252 -8.88 14.74 2.09
CA LEU A 252 -8.83 16.10 2.65
C LEU A 252 -10.21 16.79 2.58
N ALA A 253 -10.86 16.75 1.41
CA ALA A 253 -12.18 17.34 1.21
C ALA A 253 -13.24 16.70 2.12
N GLN A 254 -13.22 15.38 2.26
CA GLN A 254 -14.13 14.66 3.15
C GLN A 254 -13.87 15.01 4.62
N ASN A 255 -12.61 15.19 5.01
CA ASN A 255 -12.23 15.58 6.36
C ASN A 255 -12.76 16.98 6.71
N ILE A 256 -12.55 17.95 5.82
CA ILE A 256 -13.06 19.32 5.95
C ILE A 256 -14.58 19.32 6.02
N ALA A 257 -15.25 18.59 5.12
CA ALA A 257 -16.72 18.52 5.09
C ALA A 257 -17.30 17.92 6.38
N ARG A 258 -16.68 16.84 6.90
CA ARG A 258 -17.07 16.22 8.17
C ARG A 258 -16.89 17.19 9.34
N GLN A 259 -15.76 17.87 9.41
CA GLN A 259 -15.47 18.83 10.48
C GLN A 259 -16.43 20.02 10.44
N ALA A 260 -16.67 20.60 9.25
CA ALA A 260 -17.62 21.69 9.07
C ALA A 260 -19.05 21.30 9.45
N ALA A 261 -19.48 20.07 9.14
CA ALA A 261 -20.78 19.56 9.55
C ALA A 261 -20.90 19.40 11.08
N GLN A 262 -19.83 18.94 11.75
CA GLN A 262 -19.78 18.85 13.20
C GLN A 262 -19.85 20.23 13.86
N ASP A 263 -19.04 21.18 13.40
CA ASP A 263 -19.00 22.54 13.95
C ASP A 263 -20.32 23.28 13.72
N ALA A 264 -20.97 23.07 12.57
CA ALA A 264 -22.29 23.62 12.31
C ALA A 264 -23.34 23.11 13.30
N LYS A 265 -23.35 21.82 13.61
CA LYS A 265 -24.27 21.22 14.58
C LYS A 265 -24.00 21.68 16.01
N SER A 266 -22.73 21.80 16.39
CA SER A 266 -22.35 22.36 17.70
C SER A 266 -22.74 23.84 17.83
N LEU A 267 -22.58 24.63 16.77
CA LEU A 267 -23.04 26.03 16.73
C LEU A 267 -24.55 26.14 16.84
N GLU A 268 -25.30 25.28 16.16
CA GLU A 268 -26.76 25.23 16.24
C GLU A 268 -27.21 24.98 17.69
N PHE A 269 -26.63 23.98 18.36
CA PHE A 269 -26.90 23.71 19.77
C PHE A 269 -26.62 24.93 20.66
N LEU A 270 -25.45 25.58 20.51
CA LEU A 270 -25.12 26.76 21.31
C LEU A 270 -26.04 27.94 21.03
N SER A 271 -26.45 28.15 19.78
CA SER A 271 -27.36 29.23 19.40
C SER A 271 -28.76 29.08 20.03
N GLU A 272 -29.20 27.85 20.30
CA GLU A 272 -30.46 27.57 20.99
C GLU A 272 -30.34 27.69 22.52
N GLN A 273 -29.19 27.33 23.09
CA GLN A 273 -28.97 27.33 24.54
C GLN A 273 -28.60 28.70 25.10
N LEU A 274 -27.82 29.50 24.36
CA LEU A 274 -27.36 30.81 24.83
C LEU A 274 -28.48 31.77 25.27
N PRO A 275 -29.60 31.91 24.52
CA PRO A 275 -30.72 32.73 24.96
C PRO A 275 -31.38 32.22 26.26
N LYS A 276 -31.44 30.89 26.45
CA LYS A 276 -32.00 30.27 27.66
C LYS A 276 -31.12 30.58 28.87
N VAL A 277 -29.81 30.36 28.73
CA VAL A 277 -28.83 30.67 29.79
C VAL A 277 -28.80 32.16 30.11
N ARG A 278 -28.88 33.03 29.10
CA ARG A 278 -28.98 34.48 29.31
C ARG A 278 -30.23 34.87 30.08
N SER A 279 -31.39 34.33 29.70
CA SER A 279 -32.64 34.59 30.41
C SER A 279 -32.61 34.10 31.85
N GLU A 280 -31.99 32.94 32.12
CA GLU A 280 -31.80 32.43 33.48
C GLU A 280 -30.87 33.32 34.31
N LEU A 281 -29.81 33.86 33.71
CA LEU A 281 -28.91 34.82 34.34
C LEU A 281 -29.63 36.12 34.67
N ASP A 282 -30.38 36.70 33.74
CA ASP A 282 -31.15 37.94 33.95
C ASP A 282 -32.13 37.76 35.15
N LEU A 283 -32.83 36.61 35.21
CA LEU A 283 -33.72 36.28 36.33
C LEU A 283 -32.97 36.10 37.66
N ALA A 284 -31.74 35.57 37.64
CA ALA A 284 -30.92 35.44 38.84
C ALA A 284 -30.42 36.80 39.33
N GLU A 285 -30.00 37.68 38.41
CA GLU A 285 -29.57 39.05 38.69
C GLU A 285 -30.72 39.87 39.31
N ASP A 286 -31.92 39.78 38.74
CA ASP A 286 -33.12 40.43 39.27
C ASP A 286 -33.47 39.96 40.69
N LYS A 287 -33.38 38.65 40.96
CA LYS A 287 -33.61 38.08 42.30
C LYS A 287 -32.58 38.59 43.31
N LEU A 288 -31.31 38.62 42.94
CA LEU A 288 -30.24 39.13 43.79
C LEU A 288 -30.42 40.63 44.09
N ASN A 289 -30.73 41.42 43.07
CA ASN A 289 -30.97 42.85 43.20
C ASN A 289 -32.20 43.13 44.07
N GLY A 290 -33.30 42.42 43.85
CA GLY A 290 -34.51 42.52 44.67
C GLY A 290 -34.26 42.16 46.15
N TYR A 291 -33.47 41.12 46.42
CA TYR A 291 -33.08 40.76 47.78
C TYR A 291 -32.21 41.85 48.44
N ARG A 292 -31.23 42.39 47.70
CA ARG A 292 -30.35 43.48 48.18
C ARG A 292 -31.12 44.76 48.50
N GLN A 293 -32.16 45.08 47.71
CA GLN A 293 -33.04 46.24 47.96
C GLN A 293 -33.93 46.06 49.20
N GLN A 294 -34.39 44.84 49.49
CA GLN A 294 -35.28 44.58 50.64
C GLN A 294 -34.55 44.51 52.00
N LYS A 295 -33.26 44.18 52.00
CA LYS A 295 -32.49 43.86 53.21
C LYS A 295 -31.32 44.82 53.48
N ASP A 296 -31.34 46.02 52.88
CA ASP A 296 -30.32 47.07 53.05
C ASP A 296 -28.86 46.57 52.86
N SER A 297 -28.55 46.10 51.64
CA SER A 297 -27.19 45.78 51.17
C SER A 297 -26.29 45.06 52.19
N VAL A 298 -26.59 43.78 52.45
CA VAL A 298 -25.70 42.91 53.24
C VAL A 298 -24.50 42.50 52.38
N ASP A 299 -23.34 43.08 52.67
CA ASP A 299 -22.08 42.61 52.10
C ASP A 299 -21.71 41.24 52.67
N LEU A 300 -21.24 40.33 51.81
CA LEU A 300 -20.75 39.02 52.26
C LEU A 300 -19.51 39.20 53.14
N SER A 301 -19.44 38.42 54.22
CA SER A 301 -18.20 38.31 55.00
C SER A 301 -17.06 37.74 54.14
N LEU A 302 -15.81 38.02 54.51
CA LEU A 302 -14.65 37.49 53.80
C LEU A 302 -14.66 35.94 53.74
N GLU A 303 -15.15 35.30 54.81
CA GLU A 303 -15.32 33.84 54.86
C GLU A 303 -16.40 33.35 53.89
N ALA A 304 -17.57 34.01 53.86
CA ALA A 304 -18.65 33.65 52.95
C ALA A 304 -18.26 33.88 51.48
N LYS A 305 -17.50 34.96 51.20
CA LYS A 305 -16.94 35.23 49.87
C LYS A 305 -15.94 34.16 49.43
N ALA A 306 -15.03 33.73 50.30
CA ALA A 306 -14.09 32.65 49.98
C ALA A 306 -14.80 31.32 49.68
N VAL A 307 -15.86 31.00 50.44
CA VAL A 307 -16.69 29.81 50.17
C VAL A 307 -17.45 29.95 48.85
N LEU A 308 -18.00 31.13 48.56
CA LEU A 308 -18.65 31.43 47.28
C LEU A 308 -17.69 31.22 46.11
N ASP A 309 -16.49 31.80 46.16
CA ASP A 309 -15.48 31.66 45.11
C ASP A 309 -15.12 30.17 44.87
N GLN A 310 -14.99 29.39 45.95
CA GLN A 310 -14.72 27.96 45.86
C GLN A 310 -15.90 27.19 45.24
N ILE A 311 -17.15 27.53 45.59
CA ILE A 311 -18.35 26.92 45.00
C ILE A 311 -18.46 27.27 43.52
N VAL A 312 -18.28 28.54 43.14
CA VAL A 312 -18.31 28.99 41.75
C VAL A 312 -17.25 28.27 40.93
N ASN A 313 -16.03 28.11 41.46
CA ASN A 313 -14.99 27.33 40.78
C ASN A 313 -15.37 25.85 40.59
N VAL A 314 -15.95 25.20 41.61
CA VAL A 314 -16.42 23.81 41.48
C VAL A 314 -17.58 23.71 40.48
N ASP A 315 -18.51 24.66 40.48
CA ASP A 315 -19.62 24.71 39.52
C ASP A 315 -19.13 24.93 38.10
N ASN A 316 -18.15 25.80 37.89
CA ASN A 316 -17.50 25.99 36.59
C ASN A 316 -16.88 24.68 36.08
N GLN A 317 -16.16 23.96 36.94
CA GLN A 317 -15.59 22.66 36.55
C GLN A 317 -16.68 21.61 36.26
N LEU A 318 -17.78 21.59 37.02
CA LEU A 318 -18.91 20.70 36.75
C LEU A 318 -19.62 21.03 35.44
N ASN A 319 -19.79 22.32 35.13
CA ASN A 319 -20.37 22.77 33.87
C ASN A 319 -19.47 22.43 32.68
N GLU A 320 -18.15 22.62 32.81
CA GLU A 320 -17.17 22.19 31.81
C GLU A 320 -17.24 20.67 31.59
N LEU A 321 -17.33 19.87 32.66
CA LEU A 321 -17.49 18.42 32.55
C LEU A 321 -18.82 18.03 31.90
N THR A 322 -19.89 18.79 32.12
CA THR A 322 -21.20 18.54 31.50
C THR A 322 -21.15 18.77 29.99
N ILE A 323 -20.49 19.85 29.55
CA ILE A 323 -20.25 20.10 28.12
C ILE A 323 -19.41 18.96 27.52
N ARG A 324 -18.30 18.59 28.17
CA ARG A 324 -17.47 17.47 27.74
C ARG A 324 -18.23 16.14 27.73
N GLU A 325 -19.15 15.92 28.66
CA GLU A 325 -19.99 14.72 28.67
C GLU A 325 -20.88 14.65 27.42
N SER A 326 -21.46 15.78 26.99
CA SER A 326 -22.21 15.85 25.74
C SER A 326 -21.34 15.50 24.53
N GLU A 327 -20.11 16.03 24.46
CA GLU A 327 -19.17 15.73 23.38
C GLU A 327 -18.73 14.27 23.38
N VAL A 328 -18.38 13.72 24.56
CA VAL A 328 -17.93 12.34 24.72
C VAL A 328 -19.05 11.35 24.45
N SER A 329 -20.28 11.62 24.91
CA SER A 329 -21.43 10.72 24.70
C SER A 329 -21.89 10.65 23.24
N GLN A 330 -21.51 11.62 22.41
CA GLN A 330 -21.73 11.56 20.96
C GLN A 330 -20.73 10.63 20.24
N LEU A 331 -19.55 10.40 20.84
CA LEU A 331 -18.46 9.64 20.23
C LEU A 331 -18.26 8.25 20.85
N PHE A 332 -18.57 8.08 22.14
CA PHE A 332 -18.24 6.91 22.93
C PHE A 332 -19.45 6.38 23.72
N THR A 333 -19.44 5.07 24.00
CA THR A 333 -20.43 4.44 24.89
C THR A 333 -20.10 4.70 26.37
N LYS A 334 -21.09 4.52 27.25
CA LYS A 334 -20.94 4.71 28.70
C LYS A 334 -19.88 3.82 29.35
N GLU A 335 -19.54 2.69 28.71
CA GLU A 335 -18.54 1.76 29.22
C GLU A 335 -17.10 2.14 28.87
N HIS A 336 -16.92 3.11 27.96
CA HIS A 336 -15.61 3.52 27.50
C HIS A 336 -14.79 4.14 28.65
N PRO A 337 -13.47 3.84 28.78
CA PRO A 337 -12.64 4.35 29.88
C PRO A 337 -12.67 5.88 30.05
N THR A 338 -12.79 6.63 28.95
CA THR A 338 -12.91 8.09 28.97
C THR A 338 -14.17 8.57 29.68
N TYR A 339 -15.31 7.94 29.39
CA TYR A 339 -16.59 8.29 30.00
C TYR A 339 -16.58 7.95 31.49
N LYS A 340 -16.01 6.79 31.87
CA LYS A 340 -15.85 6.42 33.29
C LYS A 340 -14.97 7.40 34.06
N ALA A 341 -13.81 7.79 33.50
CA ALA A 341 -12.93 8.76 34.13
C ALA A 341 -13.59 10.14 34.29
N LEU A 342 -14.37 10.58 33.30
CA LEU A 342 -15.17 11.81 33.36
C LEU A 342 -16.20 11.76 34.49
N MET A 343 -16.93 10.64 34.61
CA MET A 343 -17.94 10.44 35.63
C MET A 343 -17.36 10.38 37.04
N GLU A 344 -16.20 9.74 37.21
CA GLU A 344 -15.51 9.71 38.50
C GLU A 344 -15.05 11.12 38.93
N LYS A 345 -14.48 11.89 37.99
CA LYS A 345 -14.11 13.29 38.26
C LYS A 345 -15.33 14.13 38.63
N ARG A 346 -16.46 13.93 37.94
CA ARG A 346 -17.73 14.60 38.25
C ARG A 346 -18.21 14.26 39.66
N LYS A 347 -18.13 12.99 40.06
CA LYS A 347 -18.49 12.54 41.42
C LYS A 347 -17.64 13.20 42.50
N ILE A 348 -16.31 13.24 42.32
CA ILE A 348 -15.39 13.90 43.26
C ILE A 348 -15.77 15.39 43.44
N LEU A 349 -16.06 16.10 42.35
CA LEU A 349 -16.47 17.50 42.42
C LEU A 349 -17.85 17.69 43.06
N GLN A 350 -18.78 16.76 42.84
CA GLN A 350 -20.09 16.78 43.52
C GLN A 350 -19.94 16.56 45.03
N GLU A 351 -19.05 15.66 45.45
CA GLU A 351 -18.74 15.45 46.87
C GLU A 351 -18.12 16.71 47.48
N GLU A 352 -17.20 17.37 46.77
CA GLU A 352 -16.60 18.63 47.23
C GLU A 352 -17.64 19.76 47.33
N LYS A 353 -18.51 19.91 46.33
CA LYS A 353 -19.65 20.83 46.37
C LYS A 353 -20.55 20.56 47.59
N SER A 354 -20.79 19.29 47.92
CA SER A 354 -21.60 18.92 49.09
C SER A 354 -20.96 19.36 50.41
N LYS A 355 -19.63 19.27 50.53
CA LYS A 355 -18.90 19.73 51.72
C LYS A 355 -18.98 21.25 51.85
N LEU A 356 -18.86 21.99 50.75
CA LEU A 356 -18.99 23.44 50.74
C LEU A 356 -20.41 23.88 51.11
N ASN A 357 -21.44 23.20 50.60
CA ASN A 357 -22.83 23.46 50.97
C ASN A 357 -23.08 23.28 52.47
N LYS A 358 -22.44 22.28 53.12
CA LYS A 358 -22.53 22.12 54.59
C LYS A 358 -21.95 23.32 55.34
N ARG A 359 -20.89 23.95 54.82
CA ARG A 359 -20.34 25.18 55.41
C ARG A 359 -21.29 26.36 55.23
N VAL A 360 -21.96 26.45 54.08
CA VAL A 360 -23.00 27.46 53.84
C VAL A 360 -24.15 27.29 54.83
N SER A 361 -24.62 26.06 55.08
CA SER A 361 -25.71 25.80 56.04
C SER A 361 -25.41 26.20 57.48
N ALA A 362 -24.13 26.38 57.85
CA ALA A 362 -23.72 26.84 59.18
C ALA A 362 -23.73 28.38 59.31
N MET A 363 -23.89 29.12 58.20
CA MET A 363 -23.92 30.59 58.19
C MET A 363 -25.30 31.12 58.62
N PRO A 364 -25.43 32.40 59.02
CA PRO A 364 -26.73 33.02 59.26
C PRO A 364 -27.64 33.01 58.01
N GLU A 365 -28.96 32.89 58.19
CA GLU A 365 -29.92 32.77 57.08
C GLU A 365 -29.81 33.89 56.03
N THR A 366 -29.52 35.12 56.45
CA THR A 366 -29.32 36.25 55.53
C THR A 366 -28.08 36.07 54.65
N GLN A 367 -26.97 35.57 55.23
CA GLN A 367 -25.74 35.29 54.47
C GLN A 367 -25.92 34.08 53.54
N GLN A 368 -26.68 33.06 53.97
CA GLN A 368 -26.98 31.90 53.13
C GLN A 368 -27.73 32.31 51.86
N GLU A 369 -28.76 33.13 51.99
CA GLU A 369 -29.60 33.52 50.86
C GLU A 369 -28.86 34.47 49.91
N VAL A 370 -28.11 35.45 50.43
CA VAL A 370 -27.25 36.32 49.60
C VAL A 370 -26.18 35.51 48.87
N LEU A 371 -25.56 34.53 49.54
CA LEU A 371 -24.56 33.65 48.93
C LEU A 371 -25.19 32.80 47.83
N ARG A 372 -26.36 32.22 48.08
CA ARG A 372 -27.09 31.40 47.09
C ARG A 372 -27.42 32.21 45.83
N LEU A 373 -27.96 33.41 46.00
CA LEU A 373 -28.30 34.30 44.88
C LEU A 373 -27.04 34.81 44.16
N SER A 374 -25.99 35.20 44.90
CA SER A 374 -24.69 35.58 44.31
C SER A 374 -24.06 34.43 43.53
N ARG A 375 -24.13 33.20 44.04
CA ARG A 375 -23.65 32.00 43.33
C ARG A 375 -24.40 31.80 42.01
N ASP A 376 -25.72 31.91 42.04
CA ASP A 376 -26.54 31.71 40.84
C ASP A 376 -26.17 32.74 39.75
N VAL A 377 -25.92 33.99 40.14
CA VAL A 377 -25.44 35.06 39.23
C VAL A 377 -24.01 34.81 38.76
N ASP A 378 -23.06 34.58 39.66
CA ASP A 378 -21.63 34.46 39.32
C ASP A 378 -21.37 33.21 38.47
N SER A 379 -21.98 32.08 38.84
CA SER A 379 -21.91 30.83 38.07
C SER A 379 -22.58 31.01 36.70
N GLY A 380 -23.79 31.59 36.67
CA GLY A 380 -24.51 31.85 35.42
C GLY A 380 -23.73 32.75 34.47
N ARG A 381 -23.08 33.80 34.99
CA ARG A 381 -22.24 34.72 34.21
C ARG A 381 -21.02 34.03 33.63
N VAL A 382 -20.33 33.18 34.40
CA VAL A 382 -19.17 32.43 33.88
C VAL A 382 -19.60 31.45 32.79
N VAL A 383 -20.70 30.71 33.00
CA VAL A 383 -21.23 29.77 32.00
C VAL A 383 -21.64 30.49 30.72
N TYR A 384 -22.37 31.60 30.83
CA TYR A 384 -22.77 32.40 29.68
C TYR A 384 -21.56 32.87 28.88
N MET A 385 -20.54 33.42 29.55
CA MET A 385 -19.31 33.87 28.88
C MET A 385 -18.53 32.72 28.25
N GLN A 386 -18.49 31.55 28.88
CA GLN A 386 -17.84 30.36 28.32
C GLN A 386 -18.56 29.86 27.06
N LEU A 387 -19.90 29.75 27.09
CA LEU A 387 -20.69 29.36 25.93
C LEU A 387 -20.59 30.38 24.80
N LEU A 388 -20.57 31.67 25.12
CA LEU A 388 -20.39 32.76 24.16
C LEU A 388 -19.02 32.68 23.50
N ASN A 389 -17.95 32.51 24.28
CA ASN A 389 -16.60 32.33 23.76
C ASN A 389 -16.50 31.08 22.88
N ARG A 390 -17.13 29.97 23.29
CA ARG A 390 -17.17 28.73 22.51
C ARG A 390 -17.93 28.90 21.20
N GLN A 391 -19.05 29.62 21.22
CA GLN A 391 -19.79 29.97 20.00
C GLN A 391 -18.92 30.82 19.06
N GLN A 392 -18.22 31.81 19.59
CA GLN A 392 -17.32 32.66 18.81
C GLN A 392 -16.18 31.84 18.20
N GLU A 393 -15.53 30.98 18.98
CA GLU A 393 -14.47 30.08 18.51
C GLU A 393 -14.97 29.16 17.38
N LEU A 394 -16.11 28.50 17.57
CA LEU A 394 -16.70 27.64 16.55
C LEU A 394 -17.12 28.42 15.30
N SER A 395 -17.58 29.67 15.43
CA SER A 395 -17.93 30.52 14.30
C SER A 395 -16.70 30.86 13.44
N ILE A 396 -15.56 31.08 14.09
CA ILE A 396 -14.27 31.30 13.42
C ILE A 396 -13.80 29.99 12.78
N ALA A 397 -13.85 28.87 13.51
CA ALA A 397 -13.44 27.55 12.99
C ALA A 397 -14.24 27.14 11.75
N LYS A 398 -15.57 27.28 11.79
CA LYS A 398 -16.47 27.03 10.66
C LYS A 398 -16.13 27.91 9.45
N SER A 399 -15.77 29.18 9.68
CA SER A 399 -15.39 30.11 8.62
C SER A 399 -14.00 29.82 8.05
N SER A 400 -13.11 29.25 8.85
CA SER A 400 -11.75 28.87 8.45
C SER A 400 -11.72 27.64 7.54
N ALA A 401 -12.71 26.74 7.67
CA ALA A 401 -12.83 25.50 6.88
C ALA A 401 -11.54 24.64 6.87
N ILE A 402 -10.78 24.67 7.96
CA ILE A 402 -9.55 23.88 8.11
C ILE A 402 -9.93 22.54 8.75
N GLY A 403 -9.55 21.44 8.09
CA GLY A 403 -9.66 20.09 8.62
C GLY A 403 -8.46 19.74 9.51
N ASN A 404 -8.49 18.58 10.18
CA ASN A 404 -7.34 18.08 10.94
C ASN A 404 -6.39 17.24 10.06
N VAL A 405 -6.46 17.42 8.75
CA VAL A 405 -5.67 16.71 7.75
C VAL A 405 -4.99 17.74 6.87
N ARG A 406 -3.72 17.50 6.56
CA ARG A 406 -2.92 18.34 5.68
C ARG A 406 -2.14 17.48 4.69
N ILE A 407 -2.14 17.87 3.42
CA ILE A 407 -1.25 17.28 2.42
C ILE A 407 0.11 17.96 2.58
N ILE A 408 1.14 17.16 2.88
CA ILE A 408 2.53 17.62 3.04
C ILE A 408 3.21 17.59 1.68
N ASP A 409 3.18 16.43 1.04
CA ASP A 409 3.71 16.22 -0.30
C ASP A 409 2.59 15.78 -1.23
N THR A 410 2.42 16.52 -2.33
CA THR A 410 1.51 16.17 -3.42
C THR A 410 1.98 14.92 -4.15
N ALA A 411 1.08 14.23 -4.84
CA ALA A 411 1.41 12.99 -5.54
C ALA A 411 2.48 13.20 -6.62
N ILE A 412 3.59 12.46 -6.54
CA ILE A 412 4.65 12.45 -7.54
C ILE A 412 5.07 11.01 -7.84
N THR A 413 5.36 10.73 -9.12
CA THR A 413 5.88 9.44 -9.58
C THR A 413 7.39 9.39 -9.51
N GLN A 414 7.93 8.26 -9.05
CA GLN A 414 9.37 8.02 -9.09
C GLN A 414 9.86 7.91 -10.55
N PRO A 415 10.97 8.55 -10.93
CA PRO A 415 11.44 8.57 -12.31
C PRO A 415 12.02 7.22 -12.77
N LYS A 416 12.41 6.35 -11.83
CA LYS A 416 12.92 5.00 -12.11
C LYS A 416 11.85 3.97 -11.79
N PRO A 417 11.71 2.91 -12.61
CA PRO A 417 10.77 1.84 -12.32
C PRO A 417 11.23 1.03 -11.10
N VAL A 418 10.27 0.66 -10.26
CA VAL A 418 10.50 -0.17 -9.06
C VAL A 418 10.57 -1.66 -9.39
N LYS A 419 9.89 -2.10 -10.47
CA LYS A 419 9.91 -3.49 -10.94
C LYS A 419 9.93 -3.57 -12.48
N PRO A 420 10.50 -4.65 -13.06
CA PRO A 420 11.36 -5.64 -12.42
C PRO A 420 12.75 -5.06 -12.12
N ASN A 421 13.37 -5.48 -11.02
CA ASN A 421 14.76 -5.13 -10.75
C ASN A 421 15.67 -5.92 -11.72
N LYS A 422 16.18 -5.23 -12.76
CA LYS A 422 16.96 -5.84 -13.85
C LYS A 422 18.15 -6.64 -13.32
N VAL A 423 18.85 -6.14 -12.31
CA VAL A 423 20.01 -6.81 -11.71
C VAL A 423 19.57 -8.13 -11.07
N LEU A 424 18.54 -8.08 -10.23
CA LEU A 424 18.04 -9.25 -9.53
C LEU A 424 17.56 -10.34 -10.51
N VAL A 425 16.79 -9.97 -11.53
CA VAL A 425 16.28 -10.92 -12.54
C VAL A 425 17.41 -11.59 -13.32
N THR A 426 18.43 -10.82 -13.74
CA THR A 426 19.58 -11.39 -14.45
C THR A 426 20.42 -12.33 -13.57
N LEU A 427 20.60 -11.99 -12.29
CA LEU A 427 21.31 -12.82 -11.33
C LEU A 427 20.55 -14.13 -11.07
N LEU A 428 19.22 -14.04 -10.91
CA LEU A 428 18.36 -15.21 -10.76
C LEU A 428 18.44 -16.12 -11.99
N GLY A 429 18.41 -15.55 -13.20
CA GLY A 429 18.59 -16.28 -14.45
C GLY A 429 19.94 -16.99 -14.54
N LEU A 430 21.02 -16.37 -14.04
CA LEU A 430 22.35 -16.99 -13.95
C LEU A 430 22.36 -18.18 -12.99
N ILE A 431 21.78 -18.03 -11.79
CA ILE A 431 21.73 -19.12 -10.80
C ILE A 431 20.90 -20.28 -11.32
N ILE A 432 19.71 -20.02 -11.87
CA ILE A 432 18.84 -21.06 -12.43
C ILE A 432 19.54 -21.74 -13.61
N GLY A 433 20.17 -20.98 -14.50
CA GLY A 433 20.95 -21.53 -15.61
C GLY A 433 22.07 -22.46 -15.14
N LEU A 434 22.80 -22.06 -14.10
CA LEU A 434 23.86 -22.87 -13.50
C LEU A 434 23.29 -24.16 -12.90
N LEU A 435 22.24 -24.09 -12.08
CA LEU A 435 21.60 -25.25 -11.47
C LEU A 435 21.06 -26.24 -12.51
N VAL A 436 20.36 -25.73 -13.53
CA VAL A 436 19.84 -26.56 -14.63
C VAL A 436 20.98 -27.21 -15.41
N SER A 437 22.06 -26.47 -15.66
CA SER A 437 23.19 -27.00 -16.42
C SER A 437 23.96 -28.09 -15.67
N VAL A 438 24.19 -27.92 -14.36
CA VAL A 438 24.80 -28.94 -13.49
C VAL A 438 23.89 -30.17 -13.40
N GLY A 439 22.59 -29.97 -13.19
CA GLY A 439 21.61 -31.05 -13.14
C GLY A 439 21.53 -31.84 -14.45
N LEU A 440 21.60 -31.16 -15.60
CA LEU A 440 21.62 -31.81 -16.93
C LEU A 440 22.88 -32.64 -17.13
N VAL A 441 24.05 -32.13 -16.71
CA VAL A 441 25.31 -32.90 -16.75
C VAL A 441 25.18 -34.14 -15.88
N LEU A 442 24.77 -34.01 -14.61
CA LEU A 442 24.62 -35.16 -13.71
C LEU A 442 23.60 -36.19 -14.21
N ALA A 443 22.46 -35.73 -14.73
CA ALA A 443 21.47 -36.62 -15.34
C ALA A 443 22.05 -37.37 -16.54
N ARG A 444 22.84 -36.70 -17.38
CA ARG A 444 23.51 -37.33 -18.52
C ARG A 444 24.52 -38.39 -18.10
N VAL A 445 25.20 -38.17 -16.98
CA VAL A 445 26.17 -39.10 -16.39
C VAL A 445 25.48 -40.34 -15.85
N VAL A 446 24.40 -40.16 -15.07
CA VAL A 446 23.61 -41.28 -14.52
C VAL A 446 22.93 -42.09 -15.63
N LEU A 447 22.50 -41.45 -16.73
CA LEU A 447 21.87 -42.11 -17.87
C LEU A 447 22.89 -42.82 -18.78
N ARG A 448 24.18 -42.48 -18.70
CA ARG A 448 25.26 -43.24 -19.36
C ARG A 448 25.58 -44.48 -18.53
N LYS A 449 24.84 -45.55 -18.78
CA LYS A 449 25.20 -46.90 -18.31
C LYS A 449 26.24 -47.50 -19.26
N GLY A 450 27.50 -47.15 -19.05
CA GLY A 450 28.65 -47.79 -19.69
C GLY A 450 29.54 -48.46 -18.65
N ILE A 451 30.33 -49.45 -19.06
CA ILE A 451 31.40 -50.00 -18.24
C ILE A 451 32.58 -49.03 -18.33
N GLU A 452 32.90 -48.36 -17.24
CA GLU A 452 33.98 -47.36 -17.20
C GLU A 452 35.25 -47.90 -16.55
N SER A 453 35.16 -49.01 -15.80
CA SER A 453 36.34 -49.66 -15.22
C SER A 453 36.32 -51.18 -15.42
N PRO A 454 37.51 -51.80 -15.53
CA PRO A 454 37.65 -53.26 -15.56
C PRO A 454 37.01 -53.95 -14.35
N GLU A 455 37.02 -53.32 -13.18
CA GLU A 455 36.45 -53.90 -11.96
C GLU A 455 34.93 -54.12 -12.07
N GLN A 456 34.22 -53.23 -12.79
CA GLN A 456 32.77 -53.35 -13.03
C GLN A 456 32.42 -54.60 -13.86
N LEU A 457 33.34 -55.07 -14.72
CA LEU A 457 33.17 -56.31 -15.49
C LEU A 457 33.42 -57.55 -14.62
N GLU A 458 34.43 -57.48 -13.75
CA GLU A 458 34.77 -58.58 -12.84
C GLU A 458 33.67 -58.84 -11.81
N GLU A 459 33.02 -57.79 -11.28
CA GLU A 459 31.84 -57.91 -10.41
C GLU A 459 30.63 -58.56 -11.10
N LEU A 460 30.50 -58.39 -12.42
CA LEU A 460 29.48 -59.05 -13.24
C LEU A 460 29.87 -60.50 -13.62
N GLY A 461 30.99 -61.01 -13.10
CA GLY A 461 31.47 -62.37 -13.34
C GLY A 461 32.23 -62.55 -14.65
N ILE A 462 32.60 -61.46 -15.33
CA ILE A 462 33.39 -61.48 -16.57
C ILE A 462 34.86 -61.23 -16.21
N SER A 463 35.71 -62.25 -16.35
CA SER A 463 37.14 -62.12 -16.07
C SER A 463 37.84 -61.22 -17.09
N VAL A 464 38.47 -60.14 -16.63
CA VAL A 464 39.23 -59.22 -17.48
C VAL A 464 40.71 -59.68 -17.51
N TYR A 465 41.16 -60.18 -18.66
CA TYR A 465 42.51 -60.74 -18.80
C TYR A 465 43.59 -59.70 -19.13
N ALA A 466 43.22 -58.62 -19.82
CA ALA A 466 44.11 -57.53 -20.20
C ALA A 466 43.30 -56.27 -20.50
N SER A 467 43.81 -55.11 -20.12
CA SER A 467 43.32 -53.81 -20.58
C SER A 467 44.29 -53.27 -21.63
N VAL A 468 43.76 -52.91 -22.81
CA VAL A 468 44.55 -52.26 -23.85
C VAL A 468 44.42 -50.75 -23.64
N PRO A 469 45.51 -50.04 -23.31
CA PRO A 469 45.46 -48.59 -23.15
C PRO A 469 45.18 -47.93 -24.51
N ILE A 470 44.52 -46.77 -24.48
CA ILE A 470 44.30 -45.99 -25.69
C ILE A 470 45.62 -45.31 -26.07
N SER A 471 46.04 -45.44 -27.32
CA SER A 471 47.23 -44.77 -27.86
C SER A 471 47.12 -43.24 -27.75
N GLU A 472 48.15 -42.61 -27.20
CA GLU A 472 48.24 -41.15 -27.16
C GLU A 472 48.37 -40.51 -28.55
N GLU A 473 49.10 -41.17 -29.45
CA GLU A 473 49.30 -40.75 -30.85
C GLU A 473 47.97 -40.74 -31.61
N PHE A 474 47.18 -41.82 -31.45
CA PHE A 474 45.85 -41.94 -32.07
C PHE A 474 44.89 -40.86 -31.55
N ALA A 475 44.82 -40.66 -30.23
CA ALA A 475 43.95 -39.66 -29.62
C ALA A 475 44.26 -38.23 -30.10
N LYS A 476 45.55 -37.87 -30.15
CA LYS A 476 46.02 -36.56 -30.67
C LYS A 476 45.66 -36.35 -32.15
N ARG A 477 45.68 -37.42 -32.97
CA ARG A 477 45.33 -37.34 -34.41
C ARG A 477 43.83 -37.12 -34.60
N VAL A 478 42.99 -37.86 -33.89
CA VAL A 478 41.52 -37.70 -33.93
C VAL A 478 41.09 -36.28 -33.53
N GLU A 479 41.71 -35.70 -32.50
CA GLU A 479 41.46 -34.31 -32.12
C GLU A 479 41.90 -33.29 -33.18
N ARG A 480 43.01 -33.54 -33.89
CA ARG A 480 43.49 -32.67 -34.98
C ARG A 480 42.61 -32.76 -36.23
N THR A 481 42.15 -33.95 -36.59
CA THR A 481 41.31 -34.18 -37.78
C THR A 481 39.92 -33.55 -37.61
N ASN A 482 39.34 -33.59 -36.41
CA ASN A 482 38.06 -32.94 -36.12
C ASN A 482 38.09 -31.40 -36.20
N LYS A 483 39.27 -30.77 -36.13
CA LYS A 483 39.43 -29.31 -36.30
C LYS A 483 39.54 -28.88 -37.76
N ILE A 484 39.83 -29.78 -38.70
CA ILE A 484 40.10 -29.45 -40.11
C ILE A 484 39.13 -30.24 -41.00
N LYS A 485 37.94 -29.65 -41.23
CA LYS A 485 36.87 -30.18 -42.10
C LYS A 485 37.23 -30.14 -43.59
N SER A 486 38.38 -30.64 -44.03
CA SER A 486 38.73 -30.63 -45.46
C SER A 486 39.93 -31.51 -45.88
N ARG A 487 40.01 -32.79 -45.51
CA ARG A 487 40.91 -33.73 -46.24
C ARG A 487 40.24 -35.10 -46.43
N LYS A 488 40.45 -35.67 -47.62
CA LYS A 488 39.86 -36.93 -48.12
C LYS A 488 40.26 -38.14 -47.24
N PRO A 489 39.46 -39.23 -47.21
CA PRO A 489 39.63 -40.33 -46.26
C PRO A 489 40.80 -41.29 -46.56
N ASP A 490 41.38 -41.24 -47.76
CA ASP A 490 42.22 -42.34 -48.27
C ASP A 490 43.70 -42.32 -47.84
N GLU A 491 44.16 -41.34 -47.06
CA GLU A 491 45.55 -41.31 -46.53
C GLU A 491 45.66 -41.73 -45.04
N VAL A 492 44.58 -42.20 -44.39
CA VAL A 492 44.51 -42.27 -42.91
C VAL A 492 44.66 -43.68 -42.31
N ALA A 493 44.85 -44.73 -43.12
CA ALA A 493 45.04 -46.09 -42.60
C ALA A 493 46.53 -46.47 -42.52
N VAL A 494 47.31 -45.76 -41.72
CA VAL A 494 48.65 -46.22 -41.32
C VAL A 494 48.51 -46.99 -40.00
N PHE A 495 48.99 -48.24 -39.98
CA PHE A 495 48.93 -49.07 -38.78
C PHE A 495 49.80 -48.47 -37.68
N LEU A 496 49.25 -48.38 -36.46
CA LEU A 496 49.95 -47.85 -35.29
C LEU A 496 51.30 -48.56 -35.03
N ALA A 497 51.33 -49.86 -35.31
CA ALA A 497 52.51 -50.72 -35.23
C ALA A 497 53.68 -50.30 -36.14
N VAL A 498 53.43 -49.52 -37.19
CA VAL A 498 54.45 -49.06 -38.14
C VAL A 498 55.00 -47.69 -37.77
N GLU A 499 54.17 -46.79 -37.25
CA GLU A 499 54.57 -45.42 -36.89
C GLU A 499 55.21 -45.34 -35.50
N ASN A 500 54.63 -46.02 -34.50
CA ASN A 500 55.16 -46.03 -33.14
C ASN A 500 55.05 -47.42 -32.52
N PRO A 501 55.97 -48.35 -32.86
CA PRO A 501 55.96 -49.72 -32.34
C PRO A 501 56.19 -49.82 -30.82
N ALA A 502 56.53 -48.71 -30.16
CA ALA A 502 56.70 -48.64 -28.71
C ALA A 502 55.47 -48.07 -27.98
N ASP A 503 54.38 -47.77 -28.70
CA ASP A 503 53.12 -47.37 -28.10
C ASP A 503 52.53 -48.54 -27.30
N LEU A 504 52.08 -48.26 -26.09
CA LEU A 504 51.56 -49.24 -25.13
C LEU A 504 50.23 -49.87 -25.61
N ALA A 505 49.64 -49.32 -26.67
CA ALA A 505 48.36 -49.75 -27.25
C ALA A 505 48.47 -50.85 -28.33
N ILE A 506 49.67 -51.33 -28.65
CA ILE A 506 49.95 -52.32 -29.72
C ILE A 506 50.10 -53.74 -29.16
#